data_AF-N9M6X6-F1
#
_entry.id   AF-N9M6X6-F1
#
_cell.length_a   1.000
_cell.length_b   1.000
_cell.length_c   1.000
_cell.angle_alpha   90.00
_cell.angle_beta   90.00
_cell.angle_gamma   90.00
#
_symmetry.space_group_name_H-M   'P 1'
#
loop_
_entity.id
_entity.type
_entity.pdbx_description
1 polymer ?
#
loop_
_entity_poly.entity_id
_entity_poly.type
_entity_poly.pdbx_seq_one_letter_code
_entity_poly.pdbx_strand_id
1 'polypeptide(L)'
;MGTVTKRQTKDGTTRYRAQVRVQRQGYPEFKQSKTFSKKSLAEDWIKRTEAEIELHPEKMLNPAVQIKHKTLREFIFQYLEEADSFARTKTGALQHIASLDISEKNIYSLTRQDFSDYAIMRRKGDPVKGTDGVAPATILKDLSHIKAVIVHAEFVWGEPLETVIIEFEKAMIGLQKSRIVTRSKQRDRLPTAEELQMLTNYFYKSWKRVKNSTPMHLIMWFALYTARREDELCSLRLDDYDDLNSQWLVRDAKNPNGSLGNHKYAHMEPRAINMIDEFMKPEVRDRMLALGYDKNILIPVNTRTVSTYFTRACNACGISDLRFHDLRHEAATRYAEDGFTIPQLQTITLHESWNTLKRYVNLKKRGIRLEFEEAIRVAEDNYNSYYKEWSKKQRYMALVDKSGAFEDEGVINVEFDFIKKHLDLFIEIHQNNKYFKRLHVNKLNSNNPFAWDNSNSRFVAHDIQLAWEDWFTENGKVDWDELPEGSTHFGIRDLTLVKKLKTRTYVWEASIQGWIDSFGQYLIDDKHIGK
;
A
#
# COMPACT_ATOMS: atom_id res chain seq x y z
N MET A 1 -49.16 11.33 -46.09
CA MET A 1 -49.43 12.66 -46.65
C MET A 1 -49.66 13.66 -45.53
N GLY A 2 -48.92 14.77 -45.52
CA GLY A 2 -49.15 15.91 -44.64
C GLY A 2 -50.41 16.71 -44.97
N THR A 3 -51.12 17.19 -43.95
CA THR A 3 -52.30 18.07 -44.10
C THR A 3 -52.19 19.29 -43.20
N VAL A 4 -52.63 20.45 -43.69
CA VAL A 4 -52.69 21.70 -42.89
C VAL A 4 -54.14 22.11 -42.71
N THR A 5 -54.57 22.25 -41.46
CA THR A 5 -55.93 22.67 -41.10
C THR A 5 -55.91 24.04 -40.42
N LYS A 6 -56.78 24.96 -40.87
CA LYS A 6 -56.95 26.28 -40.25
C LYS A 6 -57.88 26.15 -39.05
N ARG A 7 -57.46 26.66 -37.89
CA ARG A 7 -58.27 26.68 -36.66
C ARG A 7 -58.28 28.08 -36.08
N GLN A 8 -59.46 28.57 -35.70
CA GLN A 8 -59.59 29.77 -34.87
C GLN A 8 -59.56 29.36 -33.40
N THR A 9 -58.77 30.06 -32.60
CA THR A 9 -58.75 29.90 -31.14
C THR A 9 -59.95 30.62 -30.52
N LYS A 10 -60.25 30.33 -29.24
CA LYS A 10 -61.32 31.01 -28.50
C LYS A 10 -61.14 32.54 -28.46
N ASP A 11 -59.90 33.00 -28.61
CA ASP A 11 -59.51 34.41 -28.63
C ASP A 11 -59.48 35.03 -30.05
N GLY A 12 -60.07 34.37 -31.04
CA GLY A 12 -60.17 34.86 -32.42
C GLY A 12 -58.89 34.76 -33.27
N THR A 13 -57.75 34.37 -32.68
CA THR A 13 -56.48 34.24 -33.43
C THR A 13 -56.47 33.01 -34.32
N THR A 14 -56.05 33.18 -35.58
CA THR A 14 -55.93 32.10 -36.56
C THR A 14 -54.62 31.33 -36.31
N ARG A 15 -54.72 30.00 -36.21
CA ARG A 15 -53.60 29.07 -36.12
C ARG A 15 -53.72 27.97 -37.18
N TYR A 16 -52.59 27.44 -37.64
CA TYR A 16 -52.53 26.39 -38.66
C TYR A 16 -51.97 25.11 -38.04
N ARG A 17 -52.77 24.04 -37.99
CA ARG A 17 -52.34 22.73 -37.49
C ARG A 17 -51.88 21.88 -38.66
N ALA A 18 -50.58 21.62 -38.73
CA ALA A 18 -50.00 20.61 -39.60
C ALA A 18 -50.15 19.22 -38.97
N GLN A 19 -50.48 18.22 -39.77
CA GLN A 19 -50.52 16.81 -39.38
C GLN A 19 -49.79 15.98 -40.43
N VAL A 20 -48.86 15.12 -40.03
CA VAL A 20 -48.21 14.13 -40.89
C VAL A 20 -48.71 12.75 -40.48
N ARG A 21 -49.25 11.99 -41.45
CA ARG A 21 -49.62 10.58 -41.28
C ARG A 21 -48.91 9.74 -42.33
N VAL A 22 -48.23 8.69 -41.88
CA VAL A 22 -47.51 7.74 -42.74
C VAL A 22 -47.86 6.32 -42.32
N GLN A 23 -48.26 5.51 -43.30
CA GLN A 23 -48.49 4.08 -43.16
C GLN A 23 -47.63 3.38 -44.22
N ARG A 24 -46.58 2.68 -43.77
CA ARG A 24 -45.63 1.98 -44.64
C ARG A 24 -45.66 0.49 -44.29
N GLN A 25 -45.63 -0.38 -45.30
CA GLN A 25 -45.67 -1.82 -45.09
C GLN A 25 -44.47 -2.25 -44.22
N GLY A 26 -44.73 -2.92 -43.09
CA GLY A 26 -43.72 -3.32 -42.12
C GLY A 26 -43.48 -2.36 -40.94
N TYR A 27 -44.11 -1.18 -40.91
CA TYR A 27 -43.98 -0.20 -39.82
C TYR A 27 -45.35 0.14 -39.19
N PRO A 28 -45.42 0.43 -37.88
CA PRO A 28 -46.65 0.89 -37.24
C PRO A 28 -47.07 2.28 -37.75
N GLU A 29 -48.34 2.62 -37.53
CA GLU A 29 -48.93 3.87 -38.03
C GLU A 29 -48.29 5.09 -37.33
N PHE A 30 -47.61 5.95 -38.10
CA PHE A 30 -46.99 7.17 -37.57
C PHE A 30 -47.94 8.37 -37.71
N LYS A 31 -48.19 9.07 -36.61
CA LYS A 31 -49.03 10.28 -36.55
C LYS A 31 -48.36 11.36 -35.72
N GLN A 32 -48.04 12.50 -36.33
CA GLN A 32 -47.56 13.68 -35.60
C GLN A 32 -48.35 14.92 -36.02
N SER A 33 -48.62 15.83 -35.09
CA SER A 33 -49.25 17.10 -35.41
C SER A 33 -48.66 18.26 -34.63
N LYS A 34 -48.49 19.41 -35.28
CA LYS A 34 -47.95 20.63 -34.68
C LYS A 34 -48.70 21.86 -35.20
N THR A 35 -48.84 22.87 -34.35
CA THR A 35 -49.63 24.07 -34.65
C THR A 35 -48.73 25.30 -34.78
N PHE A 36 -48.97 26.12 -35.81
CA PHE A 36 -48.15 27.27 -36.19
C PHE A 36 -49.00 28.54 -36.35
N SER A 37 -48.35 29.70 -36.27
CA SER A 37 -48.99 31.01 -36.52
C SER A 37 -49.19 31.32 -38.01
N LYS A 38 -48.28 30.85 -38.87
CA LYS A 38 -48.32 31.06 -40.34
C LYS A 38 -48.51 29.75 -41.08
N LYS A 39 -49.24 29.79 -42.21
CA LYS A 39 -49.46 28.64 -43.08
C LYS A 39 -48.14 28.11 -43.68
N SER A 40 -47.26 29.00 -44.12
CA SER A 40 -45.96 28.64 -44.70
C SER A 40 -45.08 27.82 -43.75
N LEU A 41 -45.03 28.21 -42.46
CA LEU A 41 -44.30 27.46 -41.44
C LEU A 41 -44.86 26.05 -41.20
N ALA A 42 -46.18 25.89 -41.33
CA ALA A 42 -46.84 24.60 -41.23
C ALA A 42 -46.50 23.69 -42.43
N GLU A 43 -46.44 24.26 -43.63
CA GLU A 43 -46.04 23.56 -44.87
C GLU A 43 -44.55 23.18 -44.86
N ASP A 44 -43.65 24.07 -44.43
CA ASP A 44 -42.21 23.79 -44.30
C ASP A 44 -41.91 22.71 -43.26
N TRP A 45 -42.65 22.73 -42.15
CA TRP A 45 -42.53 21.69 -41.13
C TRP A 45 -42.95 20.32 -41.67
N ILE A 46 -44.05 20.24 -42.42
CA ILE A 46 -44.46 18.99 -43.09
C ILE A 46 -43.35 18.49 -44.02
N LYS A 47 -42.82 19.35 -44.89
CA LYS A 47 -41.76 18.97 -45.84
C LYS A 47 -40.50 18.44 -45.13
N ARG A 48 -40.07 19.09 -44.06
CA ARG A 48 -38.91 18.64 -43.27
C ARG A 48 -39.17 17.29 -42.61
N THR A 49 -40.34 17.12 -41.99
CA THR A 49 -40.71 15.86 -41.33
C THR A 49 -40.86 14.72 -42.34
N GLU A 50 -41.43 14.97 -43.53
CA GLU A 50 -41.52 13.96 -44.60
C GLU A 50 -40.13 13.59 -45.16
N ALA A 51 -39.25 14.57 -45.38
CA ALA A 51 -37.87 14.32 -45.82
C ALA A 51 -37.05 13.53 -44.77
N GLU A 52 -37.25 13.82 -43.48
CA GLU A 52 -36.57 13.12 -42.39
C GLU A 52 -37.06 11.67 -42.23
N ILE A 53 -38.35 11.41 -42.49
CA ILE A 53 -38.91 10.05 -42.56
C ILE A 53 -38.38 9.28 -43.78
N GLU A 54 -38.11 9.96 -44.89
CA GLU A 54 -37.54 9.36 -46.09
C GLU A 54 -36.05 9.00 -45.91
N LEU A 55 -35.27 9.89 -45.28
CA LEU A 55 -33.85 9.66 -44.99
C LEU A 55 -33.62 8.63 -43.87
N HIS A 56 -34.49 8.59 -42.85
CA HIS A 56 -34.31 7.76 -41.65
C HIS A 56 -35.61 7.06 -41.21
N PRO A 57 -36.18 6.16 -42.03
CA PRO A 57 -37.47 5.51 -41.75
C PRO A 57 -37.48 4.70 -40.45
N GLU A 58 -36.37 4.02 -40.11
CA GLU A 58 -36.30 3.19 -38.89
C GLU A 58 -36.36 3.99 -37.59
N LYS A 59 -35.76 5.18 -37.57
CA LYS A 59 -35.68 6.05 -36.39
C LYS A 59 -37.02 6.75 -36.11
N MET A 60 -37.78 7.08 -37.15
CA MET A 60 -39.02 7.86 -37.04
C MET A 60 -40.28 6.98 -36.97
N LEU A 61 -40.30 5.85 -37.67
CA LEU A 61 -41.52 5.05 -37.86
C LEU A 61 -41.60 3.81 -36.94
N ASN A 62 -40.55 3.51 -36.16
CA ASN A 62 -40.53 2.35 -35.27
C ASN A 62 -40.46 2.73 -33.78
N PRO A 63 -41.59 2.79 -33.06
CA PRO A 63 -41.63 2.97 -31.60
C PRO A 63 -40.94 1.85 -30.82
N ALA A 64 -40.65 0.69 -31.43
CA ALA A 64 -39.87 -0.38 -30.80
C ALA A 64 -38.36 -0.08 -30.79
N VAL A 65 -37.89 0.91 -31.54
CA VAL A 65 -36.61 1.59 -31.30
C VAL A 65 -36.81 2.65 -30.19
N GLN A 66 -37.49 2.26 -29.10
CA GLN A 66 -37.14 2.82 -27.82
C GLN A 66 -35.65 2.57 -27.68
N ILE A 67 -34.87 3.65 -27.60
CA ILE A 67 -33.45 3.58 -27.29
C ILE A 67 -33.34 2.61 -26.12
N LYS A 68 -32.80 1.41 -26.34
CA LYS A 68 -32.64 0.42 -25.28
C LYS A 68 -31.96 1.18 -24.14
N HIS A 69 -32.68 1.42 -23.04
CA HIS A 69 -32.16 2.18 -21.89
C HIS A 69 -31.25 1.27 -21.06
N LYS A 70 -30.34 0.57 -21.74
CA LYS A 70 -29.35 -0.24 -21.06
C LYS A 70 -28.15 0.61 -20.74
N THR A 71 -27.70 0.50 -19.51
CA THR A 71 -26.57 1.26 -18.98
C THR A 71 -25.26 0.51 -19.24
N LEU A 72 -24.15 1.24 -19.23
CA LEU A 72 -22.83 0.59 -19.25
C LEU A 72 -22.63 -0.31 -18.01
N ARG A 73 -23.26 0.03 -16.87
CA ARG A 73 -23.27 -0.79 -15.65
C ARG A 73 -23.87 -2.18 -15.90
N GLU A 74 -25.03 -2.26 -16.56
CA GLU A 74 -25.66 -3.54 -16.90
C GLU A 74 -24.75 -4.39 -17.79
N PHE A 75 -24.11 -3.78 -18.79
CA PHE A 75 -23.20 -4.48 -19.69
C PHE A 75 -21.97 -4.98 -18.94
N ILE A 76 -21.45 -4.20 -17.98
CA ILE A 76 -20.33 -4.66 -17.14
C ILE A 76 -20.74 -5.89 -16.32
N PHE A 77 -21.92 -5.89 -15.71
CA PHE A 77 -22.37 -7.04 -14.90
C PHE A 77 -22.66 -8.27 -15.76
N GLN A 78 -23.33 -8.11 -16.91
CA GLN A 78 -23.52 -9.20 -17.86
C GLN A 78 -22.18 -9.79 -18.32
N TYR A 79 -21.19 -8.92 -18.62
CA TYR A 79 -19.84 -9.36 -19.01
C TYR A 79 -19.12 -10.12 -17.89
N LEU A 80 -19.37 -9.77 -16.62
CA LEU A 80 -18.80 -10.46 -15.47
C LEU A 80 -19.46 -11.82 -15.21
N GLU A 81 -20.76 -11.97 -15.51
CA GLU A 81 -21.51 -13.22 -15.34
C GLU A 81 -21.14 -14.27 -16.38
N GLU A 82 -20.83 -13.87 -17.62
CA GLU A 82 -20.49 -14.80 -18.71
C GLU A 82 -19.08 -15.41 -18.61
N ALA A 83 -18.22 -14.90 -17.73
CA ALA A 83 -16.84 -15.33 -17.68
C ALA A 83 -16.62 -16.46 -16.67
N ASP A 84 -16.24 -17.65 -17.18
CA ASP A 84 -15.91 -18.83 -16.36
C ASP A 84 -14.86 -18.55 -15.28
N SER A 85 -13.90 -17.64 -15.55
CA SER A 85 -13.03 -17.08 -14.50
C SER A 85 -12.26 -15.84 -14.99
N PHE A 86 -12.64 -14.64 -14.52
CA PHE A 86 -11.74 -13.49 -14.60
C PHE A 86 -10.78 -13.44 -13.43
N ALA A 87 -9.55 -12.97 -13.69
CA ALA A 87 -8.61 -12.65 -12.62
C ALA A 87 -9.23 -11.64 -11.66
N ARG A 88 -9.08 -11.85 -10.35
CA ARG A 88 -9.65 -11.01 -9.28
C ARG A 88 -9.44 -9.50 -9.51
N THR A 89 -8.29 -9.11 -10.02
CA THR A 89 -7.95 -7.71 -10.31
C THR A 89 -8.81 -7.12 -11.44
N LYS A 90 -9.15 -7.91 -12.47
CA LYS A 90 -10.04 -7.47 -13.55
C LYS A 90 -11.47 -7.35 -13.03
N THR A 91 -11.94 -8.34 -12.27
CA THR A 91 -13.27 -8.32 -11.64
C THR A 91 -13.43 -7.09 -10.74
N GLY A 92 -12.48 -6.84 -9.83
CA GLY A 92 -12.53 -5.68 -8.95
C GLY A 92 -12.46 -4.34 -9.69
N ALA A 93 -11.67 -4.26 -10.78
CA ALA A 93 -11.62 -3.06 -11.61
C ALA A 93 -12.96 -2.79 -12.32
N LEU A 94 -13.57 -3.83 -12.91
CA LEU A 94 -14.88 -3.71 -13.57
C LEU A 94 -15.99 -3.33 -12.57
N GLN A 95 -16.02 -3.95 -11.39
CA GLN A 95 -16.96 -3.58 -10.32
C GLN A 95 -16.76 -2.13 -9.86
N HIS A 96 -15.51 -1.68 -9.73
CA HIS A 96 -15.23 -0.29 -9.41
C HIS A 96 -15.71 0.65 -10.52
N ILE A 97 -15.46 0.33 -11.80
CA ILE A 97 -15.95 1.12 -12.93
C ILE A 97 -17.48 1.19 -12.90
N ALA A 98 -18.16 0.07 -12.67
CA ALA A 98 -19.62 -0.01 -12.58
C ALA A 98 -20.23 0.89 -11.50
N SER A 99 -19.48 1.20 -10.43
CA SER A 99 -19.90 2.13 -9.37
C SER A 99 -19.77 3.61 -9.72
N LEU A 100 -19.20 3.96 -10.87
CA LEU A 100 -18.92 5.34 -11.26
C LEU A 100 -19.99 5.89 -12.22
N ASP A 101 -20.12 7.22 -12.26
CA ASP A 101 -21.17 7.95 -12.97
C ASP A 101 -21.22 7.64 -14.48
N ILE A 102 -20.06 7.36 -15.12
CA ILE A 102 -20.03 6.95 -16.53
C ILE A 102 -20.84 5.68 -16.78
N SER A 103 -20.90 4.78 -15.80
CA SER A 103 -21.59 3.51 -15.92
C SER A 103 -23.11 3.64 -15.81
N GLU A 104 -23.63 4.76 -15.31
CA GLU A 104 -25.07 5.05 -15.26
C GLU A 104 -25.61 5.59 -16.59
N LYS A 105 -24.71 6.04 -17.48
CA LYS A 105 -25.09 6.55 -18.79
C LYS A 105 -25.56 5.40 -19.69
N ASN A 106 -26.46 5.76 -20.59
CA ASN A 106 -26.89 4.87 -21.66
C ASN A 106 -25.69 4.56 -22.56
N ILE A 107 -25.38 3.26 -22.70
CA ILE A 107 -24.18 2.80 -23.41
C ILE A 107 -24.20 3.18 -24.89
N TYR A 108 -25.36 3.16 -25.54
CA TYR A 108 -25.52 3.48 -26.96
C TYR A 108 -25.33 4.97 -27.28
N SER A 109 -25.35 5.83 -26.26
CA SER A 109 -25.16 7.28 -26.41
C SER A 109 -23.81 7.79 -25.89
N LEU A 110 -22.90 6.90 -25.48
CA LEU A 110 -21.59 7.31 -25.00
C LEU A 110 -20.78 7.98 -26.12
N THR A 111 -20.27 9.17 -25.83
CA THR A 111 -19.49 9.99 -26.75
C THR A 111 -18.04 10.12 -26.28
N ARG A 112 -17.18 10.68 -27.14
CA ARG A 112 -15.80 10.99 -26.76
C ARG A 112 -15.68 11.91 -25.54
N GLN A 113 -16.68 12.78 -25.33
CA GLN A 113 -16.71 13.70 -24.21
C GLN A 113 -16.90 12.94 -22.89
N ASP A 114 -17.79 11.94 -22.87
CA ASP A 114 -18.05 11.10 -21.69
C ASP A 114 -16.80 10.35 -21.24
N PHE A 115 -16.06 9.73 -22.18
CA PHE A 115 -14.80 9.05 -21.87
C PHE A 115 -13.71 10.02 -21.41
N SER A 116 -13.66 11.22 -22.00
CA SER A 116 -12.69 12.25 -21.64
C SER A 116 -12.96 12.82 -20.25
N ASP A 117 -14.23 13.10 -19.93
CA ASP A 117 -14.68 13.60 -18.64
C ASP A 117 -14.40 12.56 -17.55
N TYR A 118 -14.69 11.28 -17.82
CA TYR A 118 -14.34 10.18 -16.92
C TYR A 118 -12.84 10.16 -16.62
N ALA A 119 -11.99 10.23 -17.65
CA ALA A 119 -10.54 10.22 -17.48
C ALA A 119 -10.05 11.44 -16.68
N ILE A 120 -10.55 12.63 -16.98
CA ILE A 120 -10.18 13.87 -16.28
C ILE A 120 -10.64 13.83 -14.82
N MET A 121 -11.87 13.40 -14.57
CA MET A 121 -12.41 13.25 -13.22
C MET A 121 -11.56 12.28 -12.39
N ARG A 122 -11.25 11.09 -12.94
CA ARG A 122 -10.37 10.12 -12.27
C ARG A 122 -8.97 10.67 -12.03
N ARG A 123 -8.46 11.52 -12.92
CA ARG A 123 -7.14 12.14 -12.77
C ARG A 123 -7.10 13.19 -11.67
N LYS A 124 -8.17 13.99 -11.54
CA LYS A 124 -8.30 15.04 -10.52
C LYS A 124 -8.60 14.47 -9.14
N GLY A 125 -9.35 13.37 -9.08
CA GLY A 125 -9.98 12.92 -7.85
C GLY A 125 -11.21 13.75 -7.52
N ASP A 126 -11.89 13.40 -6.44
CA ASP A 126 -13.05 14.12 -5.92
C ASP A 126 -12.79 14.44 -4.43
N PRO A 127 -12.41 15.69 -4.11
CA PRO A 127 -12.19 16.14 -2.74
C PRO A 127 -13.43 16.04 -1.86
N VAL A 128 -14.64 16.17 -2.44
CA VAL A 128 -15.91 16.09 -1.70
C VAL A 128 -16.15 14.66 -1.23
N LYS A 129 -15.78 13.67 -2.05
CA LYS A 129 -15.81 12.24 -1.70
C LYS A 129 -14.53 11.77 -0.98
N GLY A 130 -13.56 12.65 -0.74
CA GLY A 130 -12.26 12.30 -0.13
C GLY A 130 -11.43 11.34 -0.98
N THR A 131 -11.58 11.38 -2.31
CA THR A 131 -10.87 10.49 -3.23
C THR A 131 -9.75 11.21 -3.96
N ASP A 132 -8.53 10.72 -3.79
CA ASP A 132 -7.36 11.25 -4.50
C ASP A 132 -7.38 10.89 -6.00
N GLY A 133 -6.73 11.74 -6.79
CA GLY A 133 -6.53 11.49 -8.22
C GLY A 133 -5.66 10.26 -8.48
N VAL A 134 -6.04 9.46 -9.48
CA VAL A 134 -5.29 8.24 -9.84
C VAL A 134 -4.21 8.51 -10.89
N ALA A 135 -3.19 7.64 -10.94
CA ALA A 135 -2.13 7.69 -11.94
C ALA A 135 -2.66 7.48 -13.38
N PRO A 136 -2.02 8.06 -14.41
CA PRO A 136 -2.46 7.94 -15.81
C PRO A 136 -2.60 6.49 -16.30
N ALA A 137 -1.74 5.60 -15.80
CA ALA A 137 -1.75 4.18 -16.15
C ALA A 137 -2.95 3.43 -15.58
N THR A 138 -3.47 3.86 -14.42
CA THR A 138 -4.70 3.30 -13.84
C THR A 138 -5.89 3.65 -14.73
N ILE A 139 -5.98 4.91 -15.17
CA ILE A 139 -7.05 5.37 -16.08
C ILE A 139 -6.97 4.63 -17.43
N LEU A 140 -5.75 4.43 -17.97
CA LEU A 140 -5.55 3.64 -19.18
C LEU A 140 -6.12 2.23 -19.04
N LYS A 141 -5.89 1.62 -17.88
CA LYS A 141 -6.37 0.27 -17.58
C LYS A 141 -7.89 0.24 -17.46
N ASP A 142 -8.49 1.22 -16.80
CA ASP A 142 -9.95 1.33 -16.67
C ASP A 142 -10.61 1.49 -18.05
N LEU A 143 -10.11 2.40 -18.89
CA LEU A 143 -10.60 2.59 -20.26
C LEU A 143 -10.39 1.33 -21.11
N SER A 144 -9.31 0.58 -20.90
CA SER A 144 -9.10 -0.71 -21.58
C SER A 144 -10.13 -1.76 -21.16
N HIS A 145 -10.56 -1.76 -19.88
CA HIS A 145 -11.64 -2.63 -19.41
C HIS A 145 -12.99 -2.22 -19.99
N ILE A 146 -13.28 -0.91 -20.06
CA ILE A 146 -14.49 -0.40 -20.73
C ILE A 146 -14.51 -0.80 -22.20
N LYS A 147 -13.39 -0.64 -22.93
CA LYS A 147 -13.28 -1.09 -24.33
C LYS A 147 -13.55 -2.58 -24.46
N ALA A 148 -13.02 -3.41 -23.56
CA ALA A 148 -13.24 -4.85 -23.61
C ALA A 148 -14.73 -5.22 -23.48
N VAL A 149 -15.48 -4.52 -22.62
CA VAL A 149 -16.93 -4.71 -22.46
C VAL A 149 -17.68 -4.27 -23.72
N ILE A 150 -17.38 -3.08 -24.25
CA ILE A 150 -18.04 -2.54 -25.46
C ILE A 150 -17.78 -3.44 -26.68
N VAL A 151 -16.54 -3.89 -26.86
CA VAL A 151 -16.14 -4.79 -27.97
C VAL A 151 -16.82 -6.15 -27.83
N HIS A 152 -16.87 -6.72 -26.63
CA HIS A 152 -17.59 -7.98 -26.40
C HIS A 152 -19.09 -7.83 -26.70
N ALA A 153 -19.69 -6.73 -26.26
CA ALA A 153 -21.10 -6.46 -26.53
C ALA A 153 -21.43 -6.28 -28.02
N GLU A 154 -20.56 -5.63 -28.78
CA GLU A 154 -20.69 -5.52 -30.24
C GLU A 154 -20.61 -6.90 -30.90
N PHE A 155 -19.50 -7.60 -30.69
CA PHE A 155 -19.17 -8.78 -31.50
C PHE A 155 -19.82 -10.08 -31.01
N VAL A 156 -20.12 -10.19 -29.73
CA VAL A 156 -20.67 -11.41 -29.11
C VAL A 156 -22.18 -11.26 -28.87
N TRP A 157 -22.63 -10.11 -28.34
CA TRP A 157 -24.05 -9.88 -28.07
C TRP A 157 -24.81 -9.27 -29.26
N GLY A 158 -24.10 -8.82 -30.30
CA GLY A 158 -24.71 -8.19 -31.47
C GLY A 158 -25.37 -6.84 -31.15
N GLU A 159 -24.91 -6.14 -30.11
CA GLU A 159 -25.43 -4.82 -29.75
C GLU A 159 -24.80 -3.74 -30.66
N PRO A 160 -25.56 -2.82 -31.26
CA PRO A 160 -25.06 -1.85 -32.25
C PRO A 160 -24.28 -0.69 -31.61
N LEU A 161 -23.02 -0.93 -31.25
CA LEU A 161 -22.09 -0.04 -30.55
C LEU A 161 -20.92 0.44 -31.42
N GLU A 162 -20.88 0.15 -32.71
CA GLU A 162 -19.77 0.55 -33.58
C GLU A 162 -19.47 2.06 -33.54
N THR A 163 -20.52 2.90 -33.49
CA THR A 163 -20.34 4.36 -33.33
C THR A 163 -19.69 4.71 -31.99
N VAL A 164 -20.03 4.00 -30.92
CA VAL A 164 -19.47 4.20 -29.57
C VAL A 164 -17.99 3.78 -29.55
N ILE A 165 -17.64 2.68 -30.23
CA ILE A 165 -16.25 2.24 -30.39
C ILE A 165 -15.41 3.32 -31.08
N ILE A 166 -15.92 3.90 -32.17
CA ILE A 166 -15.24 4.99 -32.89
C ILE A 166 -15.07 6.23 -31.99
N GLU A 167 -16.10 6.61 -31.24
CA GLU A 167 -16.03 7.75 -30.31
C GLU A 167 -15.04 7.49 -29.15
N PHE A 168 -14.98 6.27 -28.64
CA PHE A 168 -13.98 5.83 -27.67
C PHE A 168 -12.55 5.98 -28.23
N GLU A 169 -12.30 5.54 -29.46
CA GLU A 169 -10.98 5.63 -30.08
C GLU A 169 -10.52 7.07 -30.29
N LYS A 170 -11.42 7.96 -30.69
CA LYS A 170 -11.14 9.40 -30.78
C LYS A 170 -10.78 9.99 -29.41
N ALA A 171 -11.51 9.62 -28.35
CA ALA A 171 -11.18 10.04 -26.99
C ALA A 171 -9.79 9.56 -26.58
N MET A 172 -9.48 8.28 -26.82
CA MET A 172 -8.17 7.70 -26.49
C MET A 172 -7.00 8.44 -27.15
N ILE A 173 -7.13 8.80 -28.43
CA ILE A 173 -6.09 9.58 -29.14
C ILE A 173 -5.87 10.93 -28.45
N GLY A 174 -6.95 11.65 -28.12
CA GLY A 174 -6.88 12.95 -27.44
C GLY A 174 -6.28 12.85 -26.03
N LEU A 175 -6.71 11.86 -25.25
CA LEU A 175 -6.25 11.61 -23.87
C LEU A 175 -4.78 11.18 -23.80
N GLN A 176 -4.30 10.42 -24.79
CA GLN A 176 -2.90 10.02 -24.89
C GLN A 176 -2.01 11.19 -25.30
N LYS A 177 -2.42 11.98 -26.31
CA LYS A 177 -1.67 13.17 -26.76
C LYS A 177 -1.54 14.22 -25.66
N SER A 178 -2.58 14.40 -24.85
CA SER A 178 -2.59 15.30 -23.69
C SER A 178 -1.90 14.73 -22.44
N ARG A 179 -1.36 13.50 -22.53
CA ARG A 179 -0.70 12.77 -21.42
C ARG A 179 -1.57 12.56 -20.18
N ILE A 180 -2.90 12.69 -20.30
CA ILE A 180 -3.86 12.35 -19.25
C ILE A 180 -3.87 10.84 -19.02
N VAL A 181 -3.70 10.08 -20.09
CA VAL A 181 -3.64 8.62 -20.09
C VAL A 181 -2.32 8.19 -20.71
N THR A 182 -1.46 7.55 -19.92
CA THR A 182 -0.14 7.07 -20.37
C THR A 182 0.18 5.72 -19.73
N ARG A 183 1.07 4.95 -20.36
CA ARG A 183 1.59 3.72 -19.75
C ARG A 183 2.39 4.07 -18.49
N SER A 184 2.43 3.14 -17.54
CA SER A 184 3.29 3.29 -16.35
C SER A 184 4.72 3.56 -16.77
N LYS A 185 5.37 4.51 -16.08
CA LYS A 185 6.82 4.69 -16.22
C LYS A 185 7.53 3.39 -15.83
N GLN A 186 8.49 3.00 -16.63
CA GLN A 186 9.37 1.88 -16.29
C GLN A 186 10.23 2.27 -15.08
N ARG A 187 10.41 1.35 -14.14
CA ARG A 187 11.24 1.54 -12.95
C ARG A 187 12.67 1.10 -13.26
N ASP A 188 13.63 1.93 -12.86
CA ASP A 188 15.08 1.69 -13.02
C ASP A 188 15.78 1.60 -11.65
N ARG A 189 14.99 1.38 -10.60
CA ARG A 189 15.48 1.30 -9.23
C ARG A 189 16.22 -0.02 -9.03
N LEU A 190 17.45 0.07 -8.56
CA LEU A 190 18.29 -1.04 -8.13
C LEU A 190 18.70 -0.81 -6.68
N PRO A 191 18.62 -1.81 -5.79
CA PRO A 191 19.07 -1.68 -4.41
C PRO A 191 20.59 -1.46 -4.34
N THR A 192 21.05 -0.63 -3.40
CA THR A 192 22.49 -0.48 -3.14
C THR A 192 23.01 -1.62 -2.26
N ALA A 193 24.33 -1.80 -2.22
CA ALA A 193 24.97 -2.76 -1.31
C ALA A 193 24.61 -2.47 0.17
N GLU A 194 24.61 -1.19 0.56
CA GLU A 194 24.22 -0.75 1.90
C GLU A 194 22.76 -1.11 2.21
N GLU A 195 21.84 -0.85 1.28
CA GLU A 195 20.41 -1.19 1.45
C GLU A 195 20.21 -2.70 1.61
N LEU A 196 20.89 -3.51 0.80
CA LEU A 196 20.86 -4.97 0.91
C LEU A 196 21.43 -5.45 2.25
N GLN A 197 22.51 -4.83 2.74
CA GLN A 197 23.06 -5.15 4.06
C GLN A 197 22.09 -4.77 5.18
N MET A 198 21.49 -3.58 5.14
CA MET A 198 20.52 -3.12 6.13
C MET A 198 19.30 -4.05 6.19
N LEU A 199 18.76 -4.44 5.03
CA LEU A 199 17.65 -5.39 4.94
C LEU A 199 18.06 -6.77 5.46
N THR A 200 19.27 -7.25 5.12
CA THR A 200 19.80 -8.53 5.63
C THR A 200 19.89 -8.51 7.15
N ASN A 201 20.47 -7.46 7.74
CA ASN A 201 20.56 -7.27 9.19
C ASN A 201 19.17 -7.27 9.84
N TYR A 202 18.22 -6.53 9.28
CA TYR A 202 16.85 -6.42 9.80
C TYR A 202 16.12 -7.77 9.79
N PHE A 203 16.18 -8.48 8.67
CA PHE A 203 15.52 -9.78 8.53
C PHE A 203 16.19 -10.87 9.36
N TYR A 204 17.53 -10.89 9.43
CA TYR A 204 18.26 -11.85 10.26
C TYR A 204 17.98 -11.64 11.75
N LYS A 205 18.00 -10.39 12.22
CA LYS A 205 17.58 -10.03 13.58
C LYS A 205 16.17 -10.53 13.89
N SER A 206 15.23 -10.31 12.98
CA SER A 206 13.84 -10.75 13.15
C SER A 206 13.76 -12.28 13.20
N TRP A 207 14.51 -12.96 12.33
CA TRP A 207 14.62 -14.41 12.28
C TRP A 207 15.16 -15.03 13.57
N LYS A 208 16.17 -14.43 14.18
CA LYS A 208 16.74 -14.92 15.45
C LYS A 208 15.86 -14.60 16.66
N ARG A 209 15.11 -13.49 16.64
CA ARG A 209 14.25 -13.08 17.79
C ARG A 209 12.89 -13.79 17.83
N VAL A 210 12.28 -14.06 16.69
CA VAL A 210 10.88 -14.52 16.62
C VAL A 210 10.82 -15.94 16.07
N LYS A 211 10.42 -16.92 16.89
CA LYS A 211 10.38 -18.34 16.49
C LYS A 211 9.58 -18.58 15.20
N ASN A 212 8.42 -17.96 15.08
CA ASN A 212 7.49 -18.14 13.94
C ASN A 212 7.65 -17.06 12.85
N SER A 213 8.85 -16.47 12.68
CA SER A 213 9.11 -15.55 11.58
C SER A 213 9.43 -16.29 10.28
N THR A 214 9.07 -15.70 9.15
CA THR A 214 9.54 -16.10 7.82
C THR A 214 11.03 -15.77 7.63
N PRO A 215 11.87 -16.65 7.01
CA PRO A 215 13.28 -16.36 6.74
C PRO A 215 13.46 -15.38 5.56
N MET A 216 13.02 -14.13 5.75
CA MET A 216 13.01 -13.11 4.69
C MET A 216 14.40 -12.75 4.15
N HIS A 217 15.46 -12.93 4.93
CA HIS A 217 16.84 -12.74 4.45
C HIS A 217 17.14 -13.75 3.34
N LEU A 218 16.83 -15.04 3.53
CA LEU A 218 17.00 -16.06 2.49
C LEU A 218 16.11 -15.81 1.28
N ILE A 219 14.84 -15.45 1.49
CA ILE A 219 13.89 -15.18 0.39
C ILE A 219 14.36 -14.01 -0.49
N MET A 220 14.86 -12.94 0.13
CA MET A 220 15.41 -11.79 -0.58
C MET A 220 16.61 -12.17 -1.45
N TRP A 221 17.58 -12.91 -0.89
CA TRP A 221 18.78 -13.34 -1.62
C TRP A 221 18.47 -14.36 -2.71
N PHE A 222 17.54 -15.27 -2.47
CA PHE A 222 17.08 -16.20 -3.49
C PHE A 222 16.34 -15.49 -4.65
N ALA A 223 15.58 -14.43 -4.37
CA ALA A 223 14.99 -13.59 -5.42
C ALA A 223 16.08 -12.88 -6.26
N LEU A 224 17.15 -12.41 -5.62
CA LEU A 224 18.30 -11.78 -6.28
C LEU A 224 19.11 -12.73 -7.15
N TYR A 225 19.13 -14.03 -6.85
CA TYR A 225 19.86 -15.02 -7.65
C TYR A 225 19.00 -15.72 -8.69
N THR A 226 17.68 -15.85 -8.50
CA THR A 226 16.84 -16.57 -9.47
C THR A 226 16.07 -15.65 -10.43
N ALA A 227 16.06 -14.35 -10.13
CA ALA A 227 15.23 -13.35 -10.77
C ALA A 227 13.73 -13.73 -10.81
N ARG A 228 13.23 -14.64 -9.96
CA ARG A 228 11.82 -15.08 -9.99
C ARG A 228 10.87 -13.97 -9.55
N ARG A 229 9.61 -14.07 -9.99
CA ARG A 229 8.54 -13.26 -9.40
C ARG A 229 8.19 -13.81 -8.02
N GLU A 230 7.63 -12.96 -7.18
CA GLU A 230 7.26 -13.31 -5.80
C GLU A 230 6.29 -14.52 -5.73
N ASP A 231 5.27 -14.55 -6.59
CA ASP A 231 4.35 -15.69 -6.71
C ASP A 231 5.06 -16.96 -7.19
N GLU A 232 6.02 -16.83 -8.12
CA GLU A 232 6.80 -17.96 -8.63
C GLU A 232 7.66 -18.55 -7.51
N LEU A 233 8.36 -17.71 -6.72
CA LEU A 233 9.15 -18.15 -5.56
C LEU A 233 8.35 -18.97 -4.56
N CYS A 234 7.13 -18.52 -4.25
CA CYS A 234 6.26 -19.14 -3.24
C CYS A 234 5.48 -20.36 -3.76
N SER A 235 5.66 -20.72 -5.04
CA SER A 235 4.96 -21.85 -5.68
C SER A 235 5.89 -22.91 -6.26
N LEU A 236 7.22 -22.73 -6.15
CA LEU A 236 8.20 -23.74 -6.53
C LEU A 236 8.02 -25.01 -5.72
N ARG A 237 7.69 -26.11 -6.40
CA ARG A 237 7.57 -27.44 -5.78
C ARG A 237 8.92 -28.11 -5.74
N LEU A 238 9.23 -28.81 -4.66
CA LEU A 238 10.49 -29.53 -4.50
C LEU A 238 10.66 -30.61 -5.60
N ASP A 239 9.60 -31.33 -5.94
CA ASP A 239 9.61 -32.36 -6.99
C ASP A 239 9.85 -31.81 -8.41
N ASP A 240 9.75 -30.49 -8.59
CA ASP A 240 9.96 -29.81 -9.88
C ASP A 240 11.43 -29.38 -10.09
N TYR A 241 12.30 -29.62 -9.10
CA TYR A 241 13.73 -29.35 -9.20
C TYR A 241 14.46 -30.52 -9.85
N ASP A 242 15.10 -30.25 -11.00
CA ASP A 242 15.98 -31.18 -11.70
C ASP A 242 17.42 -30.87 -11.31
N ASP A 243 17.91 -31.64 -10.33
CA ASP A 243 19.27 -31.49 -9.80
C ASP A 243 20.35 -31.85 -10.83
N LEU A 244 20.07 -32.81 -11.73
CA LEU A 244 21.02 -33.26 -12.75
C LEU A 244 21.34 -32.14 -13.74
N ASN A 245 20.33 -31.38 -14.15
CA ASN A 245 20.47 -30.31 -15.14
C ASN A 245 20.53 -28.90 -14.53
N SER A 246 20.44 -28.79 -13.20
CA SER A 246 20.35 -27.50 -12.47
C SER A 246 19.22 -26.62 -13.03
N GLN A 247 18.03 -27.19 -13.14
CA GLN A 247 16.85 -26.52 -13.67
C GLN A 247 15.66 -26.70 -12.74
N TRP A 248 14.74 -25.73 -12.75
CA TRP A 248 13.50 -25.83 -11.98
C TRP A 248 12.32 -25.59 -12.89
N LEU A 249 11.35 -26.50 -12.89
CA LEU A 249 10.09 -26.31 -13.58
C LEU A 249 9.24 -25.25 -12.84
N VAL A 250 9.14 -24.07 -13.42
CA VAL A 250 8.21 -23.02 -12.99
C VAL A 250 6.86 -23.29 -13.64
N ARG A 251 5.89 -23.68 -12.82
CA ARG A 251 4.52 -23.96 -13.30
C ARG A 251 3.73 -22.66 -13.47
N ASP A 252 2.83 -22.67 -14.46
CA ASP A 252 1.93 -21.56 -14.77
C ASP A 252 2.63 -20.19 -14.81
N ALA A 253 3.78 -20.14 -15.48
CA ALA A 253 4.58 -18.94 -15.58
C ALA A 253 3.74 -17.82 -16.20
N LYS A 254 3.80 -16.64 -15.57
CA LYS A 254 2.94 -15.52 -15.95
C LYS A 254 3.20 -15.06 -17.39
N ASN A 255 2.17 -15.17 -18.23
CA ASN A 255 2.16 -14.68 -19.61
C ASN A 255 0.95 -13.74 -19.85
N PRO A 256 1.08 -12.67 -20.67
CA PRO A 256 -0.02 -11.78 -21.05
C PRO A 256 -1.30 -12.48 -21.54
N ASN A 257 -1.18 -13.65 -22.16
CA ASN A 257 -2.30 -14.42 -22.74
C ASN A 257 -2.92 -15.44 -21.76
N GLY A 258 -2.45 -15.49 -20.52
CA GLY A 258 -2.87 -16.47 -19.52
C GLY A 258 -1.68 -17.27 -18.99
N SER A 259 -1.73 -17.64 -17.71
CA SER A 259 -0.68 -18.42 -17.05
C SER A 259 -0.95 -19.93 -17.10
N LEU A 260 -2.21 -20.35 -17.22
CA LEU A 260 -2.60 -21.76 -17.11
C LEU A 260 -1.93 -22.61 -18.20
N GLY A 261 -1.20 -23.65 -17.77
CA GLY A 261 -0.50 -24.59 -18.64
C GLY A 261 0.84 -24.06 -19.20
N ASN A 262 1.24 -22.84 -18.86
CA ASN A 262 2.52 -22.27 -19.31
C ASN A 262 3.67 -22.69 -18.40
N HIS A 263 4.06 -23.96 -18.46
CA HIS A 263 5.19 -24.48 -17.68
C HIS A 263 6.52 -24.21 -18.39
N LYS A 264 7.55 -23.78 -17.62
CA LYS A 264 8.87 -23.45 -18.17
C LYS A 264 9.99 -23.84 -17.23
N TYR A 265 11.08 -24.35 -17.78
CA TYR A 265 12.30 -24.60 -17.02
C TYR A 265 13.13 -23.33 -16.89
N ALA A 266 13.41 -22.93 -15.65
CA ALA A 266 14.36 -21.88 -15.33
C ALA A 266 15.71 -22.49 -14.93
N HIS A 267 16.80 -21.99 -15.51
CA HIS A 267 18.14 -22.41 -15.12
C HIS A 267 18.52 -21.82 -13.76
N MET A 268 19.12 -22.65 -12.90
CA MET A 268 19.59 -22.28 -11.57
C MET A 268 21.12 -22.21 -11.55
N GLU A 269 21.63 -21.01 -11.31
CA GLU A 269 23.08 -20.79 -11.18
C GLU A 269 23.58 -21.21 -9.79
N PRO A 270 24.88 -21.47 -9.61
CA PRO A 270 25.43 -22.03 -8.37
C PRO A 270 25.02 -21.27 -7.10
N ARG A 271 24.96 -19.94 -7.16
CA ARG A 271 24.53 -19.10 -6.02
C ARG A 271 23.04 -19.29 -5.68
N ALA A 272 22.19 -19.52 -6.68
CA ALA A 272 20.79 -19.86 -6.44
C ALA A 272 20.68 -21.25 -5.80
N ILE A 273 21.51 -22.21 -6.22
CA ILE A 273 21.54 -23.56 -5.65
C ILE A 273 21.94 -23.52 -4.17
N ASN A 274 22.99 -22.76 -3.82
CA ASN A 274 23.38 -22.58 -2.43
C ASN A 274 22.22 -22.09 -1.55
N MET A 275 21.36 -21.20 -2.07
CA MET A 275 20.18 -20.74 -1.32
C MET A 275 19.13 -21.83 -1.13
N ILE A 276 18.99 -22.78 -2.07
CA ILE A 276 18.12 -23.96 -1.91
C ILE A 276 18.59 -24.76 -0.70
N ASP A 277 19.90 -25.00 -0.61
CA ASP A 277 20.50 -25.72 0.53
C ASP A 277 20.23 -25.00 1.86
N GLU A 278 20.35 -23.66 1.89
CA GLU A 278 20.01 -22.85 3.06
C GLU A 278 18.55 -23.02 3.50
N PHE A 279 17.60 -23.09 2.56
CA PHE A 279 16.19 -23.37 2.87
C PHE A 279 15.94 -24.79 3.37
N MET A 280 16.77 -25.75 2.94
CA MET A 280 16.65 -27.16 3.28
C MET A 280 17.34 -27.54 4.60
N LYS A 281 18.16 -26.65 5.19
CA LYS A 281 18.69 -26.83 6.55
C LYS A 281 17.54 -27.13 7.54
N PRO A 282 17.66 -28.16 8.39
CA PRO A 282 16.57 -28.57 9.29
C PRO A 282 16.02 -27.41 10.14
N GLU A 283 16.91 -26.59 10.70
CA GLU A 283 16.53 -25.43 11.53
C GLU A 283 15.72 -24.36 10.79
N VAL A 284 15.86 -24.26 9.47
CA VAL A 284 15.10 -23.33 8.62
C VAL A 284 13.82 -24.00 8.15
N ARG A 285 13.93 -25.23 7.62
CA ARG A 285 12.82 -25.99 7.06
C ARG A 285 11.72 -26.23 8.09
N ASP A 286 12.08 -26.72 9.28
CA ASP A 286 11.12 -27.05 10.34
C ASP A 286 10.33 -25.81 10.78
N ARG A 287 11.00 -24.65 10.87
CA ARG A 287 10.37 -23.39 11.23
C ARG A 287 9.41 -22.88 10.16
N MET A 288 9.75 -23.05 8.87
CA MET A 288 8.84 -22.70 7.78
C MET A 288 7.61 -23.62 7.77
N LEU A 289 7.79 -24.92 7.98
CA LEU A 289 6.69 -25.90 8.03
C LEU A 289 5.78 -25.71 9.25
N ALA A 290 6.33 -25.27 10.37
CA ALA A 290 5.55 -24.93 11.58
C ALA A 290 4.54 -23.80 11.36
N LEU A 291 4.64 -23.05 10.25
CA LEU A 291 3.67 -22.02 9.86
C LEU A 291 2.40 -22.59 9.18
N GLY A 292 2.34 -23.92 8.96
CA GLY A 292 1.13 -24.61 8.50
C GLY A 292 0.93 -24.64 6.97
N TYR A 293 2.00 -24.45 6.20
CA TYR A 293 1.96 -24.43 4.74
C TYR A 293 2.39 -25.77 4.13
N ASP A 294 2.18 -25.93 2.81
CA ASP A 294 2.45 -27.17 2.08
C ASP A 294 3.94 -27.57 2.14
N LYS A 295 4.20 -28.79 2.62
CA LYS A 295 5.53 -29.38 2.76
C LYS A 295 6.22 -29.70 1.43
N ASN A 296 5.50 -29.67 0.32
CA ASN A 296 6.05 -29.94 -1.01
C ASN A 296 6.56 -28.67 -1.70
N ILE A 297 6.37 -27.49 -1.11
CA ILE A 297 6.82 -26.20 -1.64
C ILE A 297 8.17 -25.82 -1.00
N LEU A 298 9.11 -25.27 -1.79
CA LEU A 298 10.43 -24.83 -1.29
C LEU A 298 10.28 -23.71 -0.25
N ILE A 299 9.54 -22.65 -0.61
CA ILE A 299 9.24 -21.50 0.26
C ILE A 299 7.74 -21.53 0.57
N PRO A 300 7.32 -22.26 1.61
CA PRO A 300 5.92 -22.47 1.89
C PRO A 300 5.41 -21.26 2.69
N VAL A 301 5.23 -20.12 2.01
CA VAL A 301 4.84 -18.83 2.59
C VAL A 301 3.86 -18.15 1.64
N ASN A 302 2.86 -17.46 2.17
CA ASN A 302 1.95 -16.67 1.34
C ASN A 302 2.70 -15.50 0.68
N THR A 303 2.57 -15.33 -0.64
CA THR A 303 3.12 -14.19 -1.39
C THR A 303 2.86 -12.86 -0.68
N ARG A 304 1.61 -12.59 -0.27
CA ARG A 304 1.25 -11.31 0.37
C ARG A 304 2.07 -11.02 1.63
N THR A 305 2.49 -12.05 2.35
CA THR A 305 3.35 -11.93 3.53
C THR A 305 4.74 -11.43 3.14
N VAL A 306 5.34 -12.00 2.08
CA VAL A 306 6.66 -11.59 1.57
C VAL A 306 6.64 -10.10 1.19
N SER A 307 5.66 -9.67 0.40
CA SER A 307 5.49 -8.27 -0.02
C SER A 307 5.36 -7.35 1.18
N THR A 308 4.48 -7.71 2.12
CA THR A 308 4.21 -6.91 3.32
C THR A 308 5.45 -6.78 4.21
N TYR A 309 6.17 -7.88 4.43
CA TYR A 309 7.36 -7.88 5.27
C TYR A 309 8.50 -7.10 4.62
N PHE A 310 8.66 -7.20 3.30
CA PHE A 310 9.65 -6.41 2.57
C PHE A 310 9.35 -4.91 2.65
N THR A 311 8.10 -4.49 2.39
CA THR A 311 7.70 -3.08 2.53
C THR A 311 7.91 -2.55 3.94
N ARG A 312 7.55 -3.34 4.97
CA ARG A 312 7.78 -2.95 6.37
C ARG A 312 9.26 -2.81 6.69
N ALA A 313 10.10 -3.71 6.18
CA ALA A 313 11.55 -3.63 6.38
C ALA A 313 12.14 -2.41 5.68
N CYS A 314 11.74 -2.10 4.44
CA CYS A 314 12.16 -0.86 3.78
C CYS A 314 11.82 0.37 4.63
N ASN A 315 10.58 0.46 5.13
CA ASN A 315 10.16 1.58 5.98
C ASN A 315 10.97 1.65 7.28
N ALA A 316 11.19 0.52 7.95
CA ALA A 316 11.97 0.45 9.19
C ALA A 316 13.45 0.80 8.99
N CYS A 317 13.98 0.54 7.81
CA CYS A 317 15.35 0.88 7.42
C CYS A 317 15.47 2.28 6.77
N GLY A 318 14.37 3.04 6.63
CA GLY A 318 14.38 4.36 5.97
C GLY A 318 14.65 4.28 4.45
N ILE A 319 14.45 3.12 3.83
CA ILE A 319 14.70 2.91 2.39
C ILE A 319 13.49 3.40 1.60
N SER A 320 13.73 4.39 0.75
CA SER A 320 12.69 4.98 -0.09
C SER A 320 12.61 4.30 -1.48
N ASP A 321 11.37 4.18 -1.96
CA ASP A 321 11.02 3.72 -3.31
C ASP A 321 11.65 2.38 -3.74
N LEU A 322 11.86 1.43 -2.82
CA LEU A 322 12.31 0.07 -3.14
C LEU A 322 11.18 -0.95 -2.92
N ARG A 323 10.92 -1.79 -3.93
CA ARG A 323 9.90 -2.84 -3.93
C ARG A 323 10.54 -4.21 -4.10
N PHE A 324 9.89 -5.26 -3.61
CA PHE A 324 10.38 -6.64 -3.78
C PHE A 324 10.60 -7.00 -5.27
N HIS A 325 9.73 -6.50 -6.16
CA HIS A 325 9.89 -6.71 -7.60
C HIS A 325 11.15 -6.07 -8.20
N ASP A 326 11.70 -5.04 -7.58
CA ASP A 326 12.94 -4.42 -8.05
C ASP A 326 14.15 -5.37 -7.86
N LEU A 327 14.06 -6.38 -6.97
CA LEU A 327 15.07 -7.44 -6.82
C LEU A 327 15.23 -8.28 -8.09
N ARG A 328 14.14 -8.50 -8.85
CA ARG A 328 14.20 -9.18 -10.15
C ARG A 328 14.94 -8.35 -11.19
N HIS A 329 14.79 -7.02 -11.14
CA HIS A 329 15.55 -6.12 -12.00
C HIS A 329 17.05 -6.12 -11.64
N GLU A 330 17.35 -6.14 -10.34
CA GLU A 330 18.72 -6.30 -9.84
C GLU A 330 19.33 -7.64 -10.26
N ALA A 331 18.62 -8.75 -10.11
CA ALA A 331 19.08 -10.07 -10.55
C ALA A 331 19.46 -10.09 -12.04
N ALA A 332 18.56 -9.61 -12.91
CA ALA A 332 18.82 -9.54 -14.35
C ALA A 332 19.99 -8.59 -14.68
N THR A 333 20.12 -7.48 -13.95
CA THR A 333 21.27 -6.57 -14.07
C THR A 333 22.56 -7.28 -13.68
N ARG A 334 22.58 -8.03 -12.57
CA ARG A 334 23.77 -8.75 -12.11
C ARG A 334 24.29 -9.73 -13.15
N TYR A 335 23.40 -10.56 -13.71
CA TYR A 335 23.76 -11.50 -14.77
C TYR A 335 24.26 -10.80 -16.04
N ALA A 336 23.65 -9.69 -16.42
CA ALA A 336 24.13 -8.90 -17.55
C ALA A 336 25.54 -8.33 -17.31
N GLU A 337 25.82 -7.83 -16.11
CA GLU A 337 27.16 -7.37 -15.69
C GLU A 337 28.20 -8.50 -15.63
N ASP A 338 27.75 -9.74 -15.43
CA ASP A 338 28.57 -10.94 -15.46
C ASP A 338 28.82 -11.46 -16.89
N GLY A 339 28.26 -10.78 -17.90
CA GLY A 339 28.52 -11.05 -19.31
C GLY A 339 27.54 -12.02 -19.96
N PHE A 340 26.41 -12.33 -19.30
CA PHE A 340 25.41 -13.22 -19.86
C PHE A 340 24.77 -12.62 -21.12
N THR A 341 24.70 -13.42 -22.18
CA THR A 341 23.99 -13.06 -23.40
C THR A 341 22.48 -13.01 -23.15
N ILE A 342 21.73 -12.33 -24.02
CA ILE A 342 20.26 -12.24 -23.90
C ILE A 342 19.60 -13.64 -23.85
N PRO A 343 19.97 -14.63 -24.69
CA PRO A 343 19.42 -15.99 -24.56
C PRO A 343 19.70 -16.64 -23.21
N GLN A 344 20.91 -16.50 -22.65
CA GLN A 344 21.23 -17.04 -21.32
C GLN A 344 20.45 -16.31 -20.21
N LEU A 345 20.27 -14.99 -20.34
CA LEU A 345 19.39 -14.25 -19.44
C LEU A 345 17.94 -14.72 -19.55
N GLN A 346 17.47 -15.16 -20.72
CA GLN A 346 16.12 -15.69 -20.88
C GLN A 346 15.94 -17.04 -20.20
N THR A 347 16.94 -17.93 -20.23
CA THR A 347 16.86 -19.23 -19.55
C THR A 347 16.79 -19.07 -18.03
N ILE A 348 17.46 -18.06 -17.48
CA ILE A 348 17.37 -17.73 -16.06
C ILE A 348 16.06 -17.00 -15.80
N THR A 349 15.87 -15.81 -16.40
CA THR A 349 14.79 -14.86 -16.04
C THR A 349 13.40 -15.25 -16.56
N LEU A 350 13.29 -16.12 -17.56
CA LEU A 350 12.04 -16.48 -18.26
C LEU A 350 11.29 -15.27 -18.89
N HIS A 351 12.01 -14.23 -19.33
CA HIS A 351 11.39 -13.17 -20.12
C HIS A 351 11.15 -13.62 -21.56
N GLU A 352 9.91 -13.54 -22.03
CA GLU A 352 9.54 -13.91 -23.40
C GLU A 352 9.92 -12.82 -24.42
N SER A 353 9.75 -11.55 -24.06
CA SER A 353 9.95 -10.44 -24.99
C SER A 353 11.36 -9.86 -24.88
N TRP A 354 12.05 -9.76 -26.02
CA TRP A 354 13.31 -9.00 -26.13
C TRP A 354 13.11 -7.55 -25.67
N ASN A 355 11.99 -6.90 -25.96
CA ASN A 355 11.78 -5.51 -25.55
C ASN A 355 11.93 -5.30 -24.03
N THR A 356 11.66 -6.33 -23.21
CA THR A 356 11.90 -6.29 -21.76
C THR A 356 13.38 -6.42 -21.39
N LEU A 357 14.13 -7.22 -22.14
CA LEU A 357 15.55 -7.49 -21.89
C LEU A 357 16.52 -6.52 -22.60
N LYS A 358 16.06 -5.78 -23.61
CA LYS A 358 16.90 -4.86 -24.42
C LYS A 358 17.70 -3.89 -23.56
N ARG A 359 17.18 -3.51 -22.40
CA ARG A 359 17.85 -2.61 -21.45
C ARG A 359 19.14 -3.15 -20.86
N TYR A 360 19.32 -4.47 -20.85
CA TYR A 360 20.49 -5.12 -20.27
C TYR A 360 21.66 -5.22 -21.26
N VAL A 361 21.46 -4.86 -22.53
CA VAL A 361 22.47 -5.02 -23.59
C VAL A 361 23.64 -4.04 -23.46
N ASN A 362 23.40 -2.81 -22.97
CA ASN A 362 24.40 -1.75 -22.87
C ASN A 362 24.52 -1.22 -21.43
N LEU A 363 24.79 -2.10 -20.47
CA LEU A 363 24.94 -1.72 -19.06
C LEU A 363 26.40 -1.42 -18.71
N LYS A 364 26.61 -0.35 -17.94
CA LYS A 364 27.90 -0.08 -17.30
C LYS A 364 28.05 -1.02 -16.11
N LYS A 365 29.10 -1.84 -16.12
CA LYS A 365 29.42 -2.76 -15.02
C LYS A 365 29.68 -1.97 -13.73
N ARG A 366 28.93 -2.30 -12.67
CA ARG A 366 29.25 -1.86 -11.30
C ARG A 366 30.51 -2.59 -10.81
N GLY A 367 31.20 -2.01 -9.82
CA GLY A 367 32.38 -2.59 -9.19
C GLY A 367 32.03 -3.81 -8.33
N ILE A 368 32.54 -3.85 -7.09
CA ILE A 368 32.24 -4.93 -6.15
C ILE A 368 30.76 -4.87 -5.74
N ARG A 369 30.09 -6.03 -5.75
CA ARG A 369 28.70 -6.19 -5.33
C ARG A 369 28.67 -7.00 -4.03
N LEU A 370 27.71 -6.68 -3.16
CA LEU A 370 27.46 -7.47 -1.97
C LEU A 370 26.85 -8.82 -2.35
N GLU A 371 27.40 -9.89 -1.79
CA GLU A 371 26.92 -11.27 -1.93
C GLU A 371 26.39 -11.81 -0.59
N PHE A 372 25.57 -12.86 -0.67
CA PHE A 372 24.89 -13.44 0.48
C PHE A 372 25.86 -13.83 1.60
N GLU A 373 26.98 -14.48 1.28
CA GLU A 373 27.94 -14.99 2.27
C GLU A 373 28.58 -13.86 3.08
N GLU A 374 28.92 -12.75 2.42
CA GLU A 374 29.42 -11.56 3.10
C GLU A 374 28.32 -10.90 3.94
N ALA A 375 27.12 -10.76 3.36
CA ALA A 375 26.02 -10.08 4.00
C ALA A 375 25.52 -10.80 5.26
N ILE A 376 25.40 -12.13 5.19
CA ILE A 376 24.94 -12.95 6.31
C ILE A 376 25.99 -12.92 7.42
N ARG A 377 27.29 -13.08 7.12
CA ARG A 377 28.37 -13.01 8.11
C ARG A 377 28.32 -11.70 8.91
N VAL A 378 28.21 -10.57 8.21
CA VAL A 378 28.09 -9.25 8.85
C VAL A 378 26.81 -9.16 9.71
N ALA A 379 25.70 -9.75 9.26
CA ALA A 379 24.47 -9.78 10.04
C ALA A 379 24.60 -10.65 11.30
N GLU A 380 25.30 -11.78 11.23
CA GLU A 380 25.57 -12.65 12.39
C GLU A 380 26.46 -11.95 13.41
N ASP A 381 27.54 -11.31 12.96
CA ASP A 381 28.47 -10.57 13.81
C ASP A 381 27.78 -9.39 14.51
N ASN A 382 26.97 -8.63 13.77
CA ASN A 382 26.17 -7.53 14.32
C ASN A 382 25.15 -8.03 15.36
N TYR A 383 24.50 -9.18 15.11
CA TYR A 383 23.60 -9.77 16.09
C TYR A 383 24.36 -10.26 17.33
N ASN A 384 25.47 -10.97 17.16
CA ASN A 384 26.21 -11.55 18.26
C ASN A 384 26.86 -10.50 19.16
N SER A 385 27.38 -9.41 18.59
CA SER A 385 27.96 -8.29 19.35
C SER A 385 26.89 -7.54 20.17
N TYR A 386 25.85 -7.04 19.50
CA TYR A 386 24.85 -6.16 20.12
C TYR A 386 23.98 -6.87 21.17
N TYR A 387 23.65 -8.15 20.94
CA TYR A 387 22.72 -8.89 21.81
C TYR A 387 23.39 -9.59 22.98
N LYS A 388 24.67 -9.97 22.85
CA LYS A 388 25.43 -10.53 23.97
C LYS A 388 25.65 -9.47 25.06
N GLU A 389 25.84 -8.21 24.68
CA GLU A 389 25.90 -7.07 25.62
C GLU A 389 24.54 -6.73 26.21
N TRP A 390 23.48 -6.67 25.39
CA TRP A 390 22.13 -6.39 25.87
C TRP A 390 21.61 -7.46 26.85
N SER A 391 21.85 -8.74 26.56
CA SER A 391 21.46 -9.86 27.43
C SER A 391 22.21 -9.85 28.77
N LYS A 392 23.50 -9.48 28.78
CA LYS A 392 24.26 -9.26 30.02
C LYS A 392 23.69 -8.11 30.84
N LYS A 393 23.37 -6.99 30.20
CA LYS A 393 22.77 -5.81 30.86
C LYS A 393 21.40 -6.13 31.47
N GLN A 394 20.53 -6.85 30.74
CA GLN A 394 19.24 -7.28 31.28
C GLN A 394 19.37 -8.27 32.45
N ARG A 395 20.30 -9.23 32.40
CA ARG A 395 20.51 -10.15 33.53
C ARG A 395 21.03 -9.43 34.77
N TYR A 396 21.92 -8.46 34.59
CA TYR A 396 22.39 -7.62 35.69
C TYR A 396 21.26 -6.79 36.29
N MET A 397 20.45 -6.11 35.46
CA MET A 397 19.29 -5.35 35.91
C MET A 397 18.27 -6.22 36.66
N ALA A 398 17.93 -7.39 36.13
CA ALA A 398 16.99 -8.31 36.79
C ALA A 398 17.51 -8.89 38.12
N LEU A 399 18.83 -8.97 38.31
CA LEU A 399 19.44 -9.36 39.58
C LEU A 399 19.37 -8.22 40.60
N VAL A 400 19.66 -6.99 40.16
CA VAL A 400 19.59 -5.77 41.00
C VAL A 400 18.14 -5.46 41.41
N ASP A 401 17.20 -5.55 40.47
CA ASP A 401 15.76 -5.34 40.72
C ASP A 401 15.22 -6.35 41.74
N LYS A 402 15.73 -7.59 41.71
CA LYS A 402 15.37 -8.61 42.69
C LYS A 402 15.98 -8.33 44.06
N SER A 403 17.25 -7.94 44.16
CA SER A 403 17.89 -7.69 45.45
C SER A 403 17.32 -6.46 46.15
N GLY A 404 17.09 -5.36 45.42
CA GLY A 404 16.58 -4.13 46.02
C GLY A 404 15.13 -4.24 46.51
N ALA A 405 14.28 -5.01 45.82
CA ALA A 405 12.86 -5.14 46.17
C ALA A 405 12.59 -5.98 47.44
N PHE A 406 13.63 -6.49 48.12
CA PHE A 406 13.51 -7.18 49.42
C PHE A 406 13.97 -6.33 50.62
N GLU A 407 14.65 -5.20 50.40
CA GLU A 407 15.34 -4.47 51.48
C GLU A 407 14.64 -3.18 51.94
N ASP A 408 13.73 -2.59 51.15
CA ASP A 408 13.08 -1.31 51.51
C ASP A 408 11.58 -1.45 51.79
N GLU A 409 11.23 -1.42 53.08
CA GLU A 409 9.91 -1.05 53.58
C GLU A 409 9.98 0.41 54.07
N GLY A 410 9.54 1.37 53.27
CA GLY A 410 9.54 2.74 53.77
C GLY A 410 8.96 3.76 52.83
N VAL A 411 7.85 4.36 53.25
CA VAL A 411 7.30 5.69 52.88
C VAL A 411 8.02 6.39 51.72
N ILE A 412 7.29 6.62 50.63
CA ILE A 412 7.74 7.45 49.50
C ILE A 412 7.97 8.87 50.01
N ASN A 413 9.24 9.28 50.04
CA ASN A 413 9.66 10.64 50.33
C ASN A 413 10.16 11.28 49.03
N VAL A 414 9.45 12.31 48.59
CA VAL A 414 9.77 13.08 47.40
C VAL A 414 9.67 14.56 47.76
N GLU A 415 10.51 15.36 47.12
CA GLU A 415 10.68 16.78 47.46
C GLU A 415 9.43 17.63 47.19
N PHE A 416 8.67 17.29 46.15
CA PHE A 416 7.52 18.08 45.70
C PHE A 416 6.20 17.35 45.91
N ASP A 417 5.23 18.06 46.48
CA ASP A 417 3.90 17.51 46.82
C ASP A 417 3.13 17.04 45.59
N PHE A 418 3.21 17.77 44.46
CA PHE A 418 2.59 17.32 43.22
C PHE A 418 3.14 15.97 42.75
N ILE A 419 4.44 15.69 42.91
CA ILE A 419 5.04 14.39 42.53
C ILE A 419 4.50 13.29 43.42
N LYS A 420 4.40 13.54 44.73
CA LYS A 420 3.83 12.59 45.68
C LYS A 420 2.40 12.19 45.31
N LYS A 421 1.55 13.18 45.03
CA LYS A 421 0.15 12.95 44.60
C LYS A 421 0.07 12.08 43.35
N HIS A 422 0.94 12.30 42.37
CA HIS A 422 0.94 11.52 41.13
C HIS A 422 1.49 10.10 41.34
N LEU A 423 2.54 9.93 42.16
CA LEU A 423 3.07 8.60 42.53
C LEU A 423 2.02 7.78 43.26
N ASP A 424 1.34 8.38 44.24
CA ASP A 424 0.26 7.72 44.99
C ASP A 424 -0.89 7.30 44.07
N LEU A 425 -1.30 8.18 43.14
CA LEU A 425 -2.33 7.86 42.15
C LEU A 425 -1.90 6.74 41.19
N PHE A 426 -0.65 6.76 40.71
CA PHE A 426 -0.11 5.70 39.87
C PHE A 426 -0.14 4.35 40.59
N ILE A 427 0.31 4.32 41.85
CA ILE A 427 0.28 3.11 42.68
C ILE A 427 -1.17 2.67 42.89
N GLU A 428 -2.09 3.57 43.22
CA GLU A 428 -3.50 3.25 43.46
C GLU A 428 -4.17 2.59 42.24
N ILE A 429 -3.94 3.13 41.04
CA ILE A 429 -4.49 2.60 39.79
C ILE A 429 -3.92 1.20 39.49
N HIS A 430 -2.63 0.99 39.73
CA HIS A 430 -1.91 -0.19 39.23
C HIS A 430 -1.75 -1.30 40.28
N GLN A 431 -1.84 -0.98 41.58
CA GLN A 431 -1.72 -1.95 42.67
C GLN A 431 -2.82 -3.02 42.65
N ASN A 432 -3.96 -2.78 42.01
CA ASN A 432 -5.06 -3.77 41.91
C ASN A 432 -5.37 -4.17 40.46
N ASN A 433 -4.66 -3.62 39.47
CA ASN A 433 -4.85 -3.95 38.07
C ASN A 433 -4.25 -5.32 37.72
N LYS A 434 -5.11 -6.30 37.41
CA LYS A 434 -4.71 -7.68 37.08
C LYS A 434 -3.76 -7.76 35.87
N TYR A 435 -3.97 -6.91 34.85
CA TYR A 435 -3.12 -6.91 33.65
C TYR A 435 -1.73 -6.39 33.97
N PHE A 436 -1.66 -5.25 34.68
CA PHE A 436 -0.40 -4.64 35.10
C PHE A 436 0.41 -5.56 36.00
N LYS A 437 -0.25 -6.19 37.00
CA LYS A 437 0.39 -7.17 37.88
C LYS A 437 1.00 -8.34 37.12
N ARG A 438 0.27 -8.90 36.15
CA ARG A 438 0.78 -10.00 35.32
C ARG A 438 2.00 -9.58 34.49
N LEU A 439 2.00 -8.35 33.98
CA LEU A 439 3.00 -7.88 33.04
C LEU A 439 4.32 -7.46 33.72
N HIS A 440 4.23 -6.78 34.88
CA HIS A 440 5.37 -6.17 35.56
C HIS A 440 5.65 -6.81 36.93
N VAL A 441 4.63 -6.98 37.79
CA VAL A 441 4.80 -7.42 39.18
C VAL A 441 5.13 -8.91 39.33
N ASN A 442 4.40 -9.79 38.64
CA ASN A 442 4.57 -11.25 38.79
C ASN A 442 5.96 -11.74 38.31
N LYS A 443 6.64 -10.96 37.47
CA LYS A 443 8.02 -11.27 37.04
C LYS A 443 9.06 -11.00 38.12
N LEU A 444 8.79 -10.05 39.01
CA LEU A 444 9.71 -9.61 40.06
C LEU A 444 9.71 -10.57 41.25
N ASN A 445 8.59 -11.26 41.52
CA ASN A 445 8.42 -12.19 42.65
C ASN A 445 8.79 -11.55 44.01
N SER A 446 8.45 -10.27 44.18
CA SER A 446 8.64 -9.50 45.42
C SER A 446 7.29 -9.25 46.10
N ASN A 447 7.32 -9.13 47.43
CA ASN A 447 6.16 -8.77 48.26
C ASN A 447 5.82 -7.26 48.16
N ASN A 448 6.78 -6.41 47.75
CA ASN A 448 6.59 -4.96 47.60
C ASN A 448 7.07 -4.47 46.22
N PRO A 449 6.28 -4.65 45.16
CA PRO A 449 6.70 -4.30 43.80
C PRO A 449 6.83 -2.80 43.53
N PHE A 450 6.25 -1.95 44.37
CA PHE A 450 6.33 -0.49 44.25
C PHE A 450 7.30 0.12 45.29
N ALA A 451 8.28 -0.67 45.76
CA ALA A 451 9.34 -0.16 46.63
C ALA A 451 10.05 1.03 45.96
N TRP A 452 10.30 2.08 46.75
CA TRP A 452 10.85 3.35 46.30
C TRP A 452 12.20 3.60 46.95
N ASP A 453 13.19 3.91 46.14
CA ASP A 453 14.53 4.29 46.57
C ASP A 453 14.55 5.81 46.80
N ASN A 454 14.46 6.22 48.06
CA ASN A 454 14.47 7.63 48.45
C ASN A 454 15.80 8.33 48.14
N SER A 455 16.92 7.60 48.01
CA SER A 455 18.22 8.23 47.72
C SER A 455 18.35 8.61 46.25
N ASN A 456 17.74 7.83 45.36
CA ASN A 456 17.79 8.04 43.92
C ASN A 456 16.46 8.55 43.33
N SER A 457 15.45 8.81 44.16
CA SER A 457 14.13 9.31 43.77
C SER A 457 13.48 8.50 42.63
N ARG A 458 13.49 7.17 42.74
CA ARG A 458 12.94 6.25 41.73
C ARG A 458 12.40 4.96 42.33
N PHE A 459 11.56 4.25 41.59
CA PHE A 459 11.18 2.88 41.96
C PHE A 459 12.40 1.95 41.89
N VAL A 460 12.53 1.07 42.89
CA VAL A 460 13.63 0.11 43.00
C VAL A 460 13.61 -0.89 41.84
N ALA A 461 12.41 -1.31 41.43
CA ALA A 461 12.23 -2.17 40.27
C ALA A 461 12.23 -1.35 38.98
N HIS A 462 13.20 -1.59 38.11
CA HIS A 462 13.35 -0.84 36.86
C HIS A 462 12.11 -0.91 35.94
N ASP A 463 11.48 -2.09 35.82
CA ASP A 463 10.27 -2.25 35.01
C ASP A 463 9.09 -1.41 35.51
N ILE A 464 9.02 -1.14 36.82
CA ILE A 464 7.99 -0.29 37.44
C ILE A 464 8.35 1.19 37.26
N GLN A 465 9.63 1.54 37.37
CA GLN A 465 10.11 2.88 37.07
C GLN A 465 9.80 3.31 35.62
N LEU A 466 10.03 2.44 34.64
CA LEU A 466 9.69 2.72 33.24
C LEU A 466 8.18 2.92 33.05
N ALA A 467 7.37 2.07 33.67
CA ALA A 467 5.91 2.18 33.60
C ALA A 467 5.40 3.48 34.23
N TRP A 468 6.05 3.94 35.31
CA TRP A 468 5.78 5.23 35.92
C TRP A 468 6.12 6.40 34.99
N GLU A 469 7.30 6.40 34.37
CA GLU A 469 7.73 7.45 33.44
C GLU A 469 6.78 7.60 32.25
N ASP A 470 6.35 6.48 31.66
CA ASP A 470 5.36 6.46 30.58
C ASP A 470 4.01 7.01 31.05
N TRP A 471 3.53 6.55 32.21
CA TRP A 471 2.25 6.99 32.76
C TRP A 471 2.24 8.49 33.10
N PHE A 472 3.31 9.01 33.71
CA PHE A 472 3.42 10.43 34.06
C PHE A 472 3.53 11.31 32.82
N THR A 473 4.16 10.83 31.74
CA THR A 473 4.21 11.57 30.48
C THR A 473 2.81 11.75 29.86
N GLU A 474 1.95 10.74 30.01
CA GLU A 474 0.58 10.77 29.45
C GLU A 474 -0.45 11.46 30.37
N ASN A 475 -0.30 11.33 31.69
CA ASN A 475 -1.33 11.70 32.67
C ASN A 475 -0.86 12.73 33.70
N GLY A 476 0.46 12.92 33.85
CA GLY A 476 1.05 13.79 34.85
C GLY A 476 0.99 15.27 34.46
N LYS A 477 0.89 16.14 35.47
CA LYS A 477 1.02 17.58 35.31
C LYS A 477 2.07 18.11 36.28
N VAL A 478 3.08 18.80 35.75
CA VAL A 478 4.07 19.52 36.55
C VAL A 478 3.44 20.82 37.05
N ASP A 479 3.38 20.98 38.37
CA ASP A 479 2.95 22.23 38.99
C ASP A 479 4.15 23.16 39.14
N TRP A 480 4.28 24.09 38.19
CA TRP A 480 5.43 25.00 38.15
C TRP A 480 5.42 26.02 39.28
N ASP A 481 4.27 26.26 39.92
CA ASP A 481 4.15 27.19 41.04
C ASP A 481 4.70 26.59 42.36
N GLU A 482 4.77 25.25 42.44
CA GLU A 482 5.41 24.53 43.56
C GLU A 482 6.94 24.40 43.40
N LEU A 483 7.50 24.80 42.25
CA LEU A 483 8.93 24.65 41.95
C LEU A 483 9.76 25.90 42.32
N PRO A 484 11.05 25.72 42.71
CA PRO A 484 11.98 26.82 42.98
C PRO A 484 12.05 27.89 41.88
N GLU A 485 12.24 29.15 42.27
CA GLU A 485 12.26 30.29 41.35
C GLU A 485 13.38 30.17 40.29
N GLY A 486 12.99 30.37 39.02
CA GLY A 486 13.89 30.25 37.86
C GLY A 486 14.00 28.83 37.27
N SER A 487 13.16 27.90 37.73
CA SER A 487 12.97 26.59 37.09
C SER A 487 12.58 26.73 35.63
N THR A 488 13.25 26.00 34.74
CA THR A 488 12.90 26.03 33.30
C THR A 488 12.59 24.65 32.71
N HIS A 489 13.12 23.57 33.27
CA HIS A 489 12.88 22.21 32.81
C HIS A 489 12.76 21.26 33.99
N PHE A 490 11.89 20.27 33.87
CA PHE A 490 11.70 19.21 34.85
C PHE A 490 11.93 17.85 34.16
N GLY A 491 12.84 17.05 34.70
CA GLY A 491 13.21 15.73 34.20
C GLY A 491 12.48 14.64 34.95
N ILE A 492 11.58 13.91 34.28
CA ILE A 492 10.71 12.90 34.91
C ILE A 492 11.49 11.68 35.41
N ARG A 493 12.54 11.29 34.68
CA ARG A 493 13.30 10.05 34.92
C ARG A 493 13.99 9.98 36.28
N ASP A 494 14.60 11.08 36.68
CA ASP A 494 15.37 11.20 37.93
C ASP A 494 14.77 12.28 38.84
N LEU A 495 13.54 12.75 38.52
CA LEU A 495 12.85 13.88 39.16
C LEU A 495 13.74 15.13 39.31
N THR A 496 14.62 15.36 38.32
CA THR A 496 15.64 16.41 38.35
C THR A 496 15.09 17.73 37.86
N LEU A 497 15.37 18.79 38.59
CA LEU A 497 14.96 20.13 38.23
C LEU A 497 16.14 20.92 37.66
N VAL A 498 15.91 21.59 36.53
CA VAL A 498 16.95 22.28 35.76
C VAL A 498 16.59 23.73 35.50
N LYS A 499 17.56 24.61 35.73
CA LYS A 499 17.54 26.04 35.35
C LYS A 499 18.58 26.27 34.26
N LYS A 500 18.13 26.76 33.11
CA LYS A 500 19.01 27.12 31.99
C LYS A 500 19.16 28.63 31.89
N LEU A 501 20.40 29.11 31.93
CA LEU A 501 20.76 30.51 31.72
C LEU A 501 21.79 30.62 30.59
N LYS A 502 21.37 31.14 29.43
CA LYS A 502 22.20 31.29 28.22
C LYS A 502 22.94 30.00 27.84
N THR A 503 24.22 29.87 28.22
CA THR A 503 25.10 28.73 27.91
C THR A 503 25.34 27.79 29.09
N ARG A 504 24.77 28.07 30.27
CA ARG A 504 24.96 27.27 31.49
C ARG A 504 23.68 26.58 31.90
N THR A 505 23.86 25.37 32.44
CA THR A 505 22.80 24.52 32.96
C THR A 505 23.06 24.30 34.44
N TYR A 506 22.05 24.58 35.26
CA TYR A 506 22.10 24.39 36.69
C TYR A 506 21.09 23.31 37.07
N VAL A 507 21.48 22.43 37.99
CA VAL A 507 20.64 21.38 38.55
C VAL A 507 20.31 21.78 39.99
N TRP A 508 19.04 21.64 40.36
CA TRP A 508 18.61 21.88 41.73
C TRP A 508 19.15 20.79 42.66
N GLU A 509 19.70 21.19 43.80
CA GLU A 509 20.17 20.30 44.85
C GLU A 509 19.34 20.51 46.11
N ALA A 510 18.51 19.52 46.44
CA ALA A 510 17.58 19.54 47.55
C ALA A 510 18.28 19.70 48.92
N SER A 511 19.45 19.07 49.08
CA SER A 511 20.18 19.06 50.36
C SER A 511 20.67 20.44 50.80
N ILE A 512 20.88 21.36 49.85
CA ILE A 512 21.32 22.73 50.11
C ILE A 512 20.28 23.78 49.70
N GLN A 513 19.11 23.34 49.22
CA GLN A 513 18.05 24.19 48.67
C GLN A 513 18.58 25.24 47.69
N GLY A 514 19.41 24.80 46.73
CA GLY A 514 20.14 25.71 45.85
C GLY A 514 20.43 25.13 44.45
N TRP A 515 20.82 26.00 43.53
CA TRP A 515 21.17 25.64 42.15
C TRP A 515 22.68 25.38 42.01
N ILE A 516 23.05 24.19 41.55
CA ILE A 516 24.44 23.80 41.29
C ILE A 516 24.71 23.83 39.79
N ASP A 517 25.82 24.43 39.35
CA ASP A 517 26.24 24.35 37.95
C ASP A 517 26.51 22.87 37.60
N SER A 518 25.98 22.38 36.47
CA SER A 518 26.17 21.00 35.98
C SER A 518 27.63 20.55 35.86
N PHE A 519 28.61 21.47 36.00
CA PHE A 519 30.05 21.22 36.08
C PHE A 519 30.64 21.23 37.51
N GLY A 520 29.82 21.28 38.57
CA GLY A 520 30.22 21.02 39.97
C GLY A 520 30.77 22.21 40.77
N GLN A 521 30.38 23.46 40.46
CA GLN A 521 30.74 24.64 41.27
C GLN A 521 29.52 25.18 42.03
N TYR A 522 29.66 25.40 43.34
CA TYR A 522 28.64 25.99 44.21
C TYR A 522 28.36 27.46 43.82
N LEU A 523 27.10 27.87 43.88
CA LEU A 523 26.71 29.26 44.10
C LEU A 523 26.15 29.38 45.52
N ILE A 524 26.92 30.01 46.41
CA ILE A 524 26.39 30.55 47.68
C ILE A 524 25.97 31.99 47.35
N ASP A 525 24.66 32.23 47.45
CA ASP A 525 23.94 33.51 47.49
C ASP A 525 24.16 34.56 46.38
N ASP A 526 23.03 34.88 45.74
CA ASP A 526 22.78 36.10 44.98
C ASP A 526 22.97 37.35 45.86
N LYS A 527 24.16 37.97 45.76
CA LYS A 527 24.29 39.43 45.81
C LYS A 527 25.36 39.86 44.82
N HIS A 528 24.95 40.66 43.84
CA HIS A 528 25.73 41.16 42.69
C HIS A 528 25.73 40.12 41.56
N ILE A 529 24.99 40.33 40.48
CA ILE A 529 25.30 41.37 39.50
C ILE A 529 23.99 41.86 38.87
N GLY A 530 23.60 43.08 39.23
CA GLY A 530 22.82 43.93 38.34
C GLY A 530 23.76 44.69 37.41
N LYS A 531 23.55 44.54 36.10
CA LYS A 531 23.49 45.59 35.07
C LYS A 531 23.41 44.96 33.68
#